data_AF-A0A1I6XAN1-F1
#
_entry.id   AF-A0A1I6XAN1-F1
#
_cell.length_a   1.000
_cell.length_b   1.000
_cell.length_c   1.000
_cell.angle_alpha   90.00
_cell.angle_beta   90.00
_cell.angle_gamma   90.00
#
_symmetry.space_group_name_H-M   'P 1'
#
loop_
_entity.id
_entity.type
_entity.pdbx_description
1 polymer ?
#
loop_
_entity_poly.entity_id
_entity_poly.type
_entity_poly.pdbx_seq_one_letter_code
_entity_poly.pdbx_strand_id
1 'polypeptide(L)'
;MADEIQYQYAALQQGVDDMQRVTQQIQQQVDELRQQTQHALQDWDSQSSENYNQLASRIRTDFEAMNQMLTRLRMATNQAQEDMSQTDRKLASNFG
;
A
#
# COMPACT_ATOMS: atom_id res chain seq x y z
N MET A 1 -20.71 21.20 2.48
CA MET A 1 -19.99 20.78 1.25
C MET A 1 -18.48 20.76 1.49
N ALA A 2 -17.80 21.86 1.85
CA ALA A 2 -16.36 21.83 2.13
C ALA A 2 -15.96 20.85 3.26
N ASP A 3 -16.66 20.89 4.41
CA ASP A 3 -16.41 19.96 5.53
C ASP A 3 -16.60 18.48 5.16
N GLU A 4 -17.56 18.19 4.28
CA GLU A 4 -17.88 16.82 3.87
C GLU A 4 -16.81 16.26 2.93
N ILE A 5 -16.25 17.08 2.03
CA ILE A 5 -15.15 16.67 1.16
C ILE A 5 -13.83 16.56 1.97
N GLN A 6 -13.58 17.48 2.91
CA GLN A 6 -12.41 17.39 3.81
C GLN A 6 -12.45 16.11 4.66
N TYR A 7 -13.62 15.74 5.19
CA TYR A 7 -13.82 14.47 5.90
C TYR A 7 -13.54 13.25 5.01
N GLN A 8 -14.01 13.28 3.75
CA GLN A 8 -13.74 12.20 2.80
C GLN A 8 -12.24 12.03 2.51
N TYR A 9 -11.47 13.12 2.35
CA TYR A 9 -10.02 13.02 2.18
C TYR A 9 -9.30 12.48 3.41
N ALA A 10 -9.71 12.89 4.61
CA ALA A 10 -9.15 12.35 5.85
C ALA A 10 -9.42 10.83 5.97
N ALA A 11 -10.63 10.39 5.64
CA ALA A 11 -10.98 8.97 5.62
C ALA A 11 -10.20 8.18 4.55
N LEU A 12 -10.00 8.75 3.35
CA LEU A 12 -9.19 8.16 2.29
C LEU A 12 -7.72 8.03 2.72
N GLN A 13 -7.15 9.07 3.32
CA GLN A 13 -5.77 9.07 3.81
C GLN A 13 -5.57 8.00 4.88
N GLN A 14 -6.48 7.93 5.85
CA GLN A 14 -6.45 6.88 6.88
C GLN A 14 -6.56 5.47 6.25
N GLY A 15 -7.45 5.27 5.29
CA GLY A 15 -7.58 4.00 4.58
C GLY A 15 -6.31 3.60 3.83
N VAL A 16 -5.62 4.55 3.18
CA VAL A 16 -4.35 4.31 2.50
C VAL A 16 -3.25 3.94 3.50
N ASP A 17 -3.17 4.63 4.63
CA ASP A 17 -2.18 4.33 5.67
C ASP A 17 -2.41 2.94 6.30
N ASP A 18 -3.67 2.57 6.52
CA ASP A 18 -4.03 1.24 7.01
C ASP A 18 -3.70 0.15 5.98
N MET A 19 -4.01 0.37 4.69
CA MET A 19 -3.62 -0.56 3.61
C MET A 19 -2.10 -0.70 3.50
N GLN A 20 -1.34 0.39 3.67
CA GLN A 20 0.12 0.34 3.63
C GLN A 20 0.69 -0.48 4.79
N ARG A 21 0.14 -0.30 6.00
CA ARG A 21 0.51 -1.09 7.18
C ARG A 21 0.24 -2.58 6.98
N VAL A 22 -0.95 -2.92 6.50
CA VAL A 22 -1.33 -4.32 6.22
C VAL A 22 -0.43 -4.92 5.13
N THR A 23 -0.13 -4.17 4.06
CA THR A 23 0.74 -4.65 2.97
C THR A 23 2.15 -4.94 3.48
N GLN A 24 2.70 -4.09 4.35
CA GLN A 24 4.00 -4.34 4.99
C GLN A 24 3.98 -5.56 5.91
N GLN A 25 2.91 -5.74 6.70
CA GLN A 25 2.75 -6.92 7.57
C GLN A 25 2.67 -8.21 6.76
N ILE A 26 1.92 -8.22 5.65
CA ILE A 26 1.83 -9.40 4.79
C ILE A 26 3.19 -9.70 4.14
N GLN A 27 3.91 -8.67 3.70
CA GLN A 27 5.24 -8.87 3.10
C GLN A 27 6.23 -9.51 4.10
N GLN A 28 6.21 -9.09 5.37
CA GLN A 28 6.98 -9.72 6.44
C GLN A 28 6.58 -11.19 6.65
N GLN A 29 5.28 -11.48 6.73
CA GLN A 29 4.79 -12.85 6.90
C GLN A 29 5.19 -13.76 5.73
N VAL A 30 5.18 -13.24 4.50
CA VAL A 30 5.62 -13.98 3.30
C VAL A 30 7.12 -14.27 3.37
N ASP A 31 7.94 -13.30 3.77
CA ASP A 31 9.39 -13.50 3.92
C ASP A 31 9.72 -14.51 5.03
N GLU A 32 9.00 -14.48 6.15
CA GLU A 32 9.10 -15.47 7.23
C GLU A 32 8.71 -16.88 6.77
N LEU A 33 7.57 -17.01 6.08
CA LEU A 33 7.12 -18.28 5.48
C LEU A 33 8.18 -18.83 4.53
N ARG A 34 8.81 -17.97 3.72
CA ARG A 34 9.88 -18.38 2.80
C ARG A 34 11.08 -18.94 3.53
N GLN A 35 11.52 -18.31 4.62
CA GLN A 35 12.64 -18.81 5.43
C GLN A 35 12.31 -20.17 6.07
N GLN A 36 11.10 -20.32 6.61
CA GLN A 36 10.65 -21.59 7.18
C GLN A 36 10.57 -22.70 6.11
N THR A 37 10.10 -22.35 4.91
CA THR A 37 9.93 -23.33 3.84
C THR A 37 11.25 -23.67 3.18
N GLN A 38 12.23 -22.76 3.11
CA GLN A 38 13.59 -23.06 2.61
C GLN A 38 14.29 -24.19 3.37
N HIS A 39 14.03 -24.31 4.68
CA HIS A 39 14.53 -25.45 5.46
C HIS A 39 13.80 -26.76 5.12
N ALA A 40 12.48 -26.71 4.93
CA ALA A 40 11.69 -27.89 4.54
C ALA A 40 11.93 -28.34 3.08
N LEU A 41 12.34 -27.41 2.21
CA LEU A 41 12.61 -27.65 0.78
C LEU A 41 13.85 -28.47 0.50
N GLN A 42 14.77 -28.59 1.47
CA GLN A 42 15.95 -29.46 1.33
C GLN A 42 15.56 -30.93 1.18
N ASP A 43 14.39 -31.32 1.70
CA ASP A 43 13.86 -32.67 1.63
C ASP A 43 12.86 -32.87 0.47
N TRP A 44 12.57 -31.84 -0.34
CA TRP A 44 11.61 -31.91 -1.45
C TRP A 44 12.28 -32.28 -2.78
N ASP A 45 11.51 -32.94 -3.65
CA ASP A 45 11.90 -33.18 -5.04
C ASP A 45 12.20 -31.87 -5.79
N SER A 46 13.21 -31.91 -6.67
CA SER A 46 13.71 -30.77 -7.45
C SER A 46 12.61 -29.93 -8.10
N GLN A 47 11.61 -30.59 -8.70
CA GLN A 47 10.53 -29.91 -9.43
C GLN A 47 9.61 -29.10 -8.50
N SER A 48 9.34 -29.65 -7.31
CA SER A 48 8.50 -29.00 -6.30
C SER A 48 9.20 -27.78 -5.70
N SER A 49 10.51 -27.88 -5.51
CA SER A 49 11.34 -26.79 -4.99
C SER A 49 11.46 -25.62 -5.96
N GLU A 50 11.63 -25.89 -7.26
CA GLU A 50 11.60 -24.84 -8.29
C GLU A 50 10.23 -24.15 -8.38
N ASN A 51 9.14 -24.92 -8.38
CA ASN A 51 7.78 -24.37 -8.44
C ASN A 51 7.49 -23.46 -7.25
N TYR A 52 7.89 -23.86 -6.04
CA TYR A 52 7.76 -23.03 -4.86
C TYR A 52 8.54 -21.72 -5.00
N ASN A 53 9.81 -21.78 -5.40
CA ASN A 53 10.66 -20.61 -5.55
C ASN A 53 10.08 -19.61 -6.57
N GLN A 54 9.50 -20.11 -7.67
CA GLN A 54 8.83 -19.28 -8.66
C GLN A 54 7.58 -18.59 -8.09
N LEU A 55 6.73 -19.33 -7.37
CA LEU A 55 5.54 -18.78 -6.71
C LEU A 55 5.91 -17.72 -5.66
N ALA A 56 6.88 -18.01 -4.80
CA ALA A 56 7.36 -17.09 -3.79
C ALA A 56 7.91 -15.78 -4.41
N SER A 57 8.64 -15.89 -5.52
CA SER A 57 9.16 -14.73 -6.26
C SER A 57 8.05 -13.86 -6.86
N ARG A 58 7.01 -14.49 -7.44
CA ARG A 58 5.84 -13.78 -7.98
C ARG A 58 5.09 -13.04 -6.88
N ILE A 59 4.79 -13.72 -5.78
CA ILE A 59 4.11 -13.13 -4.63
C ILE A 59 4.86 -11.89 -4.12
N ARG A 60 6.19 -11.99 -3.97
CA ARG A 60 7.02 -10.85 -3.58
C ARG A 60 6.90 -9.68 -4.55
N THR A 61 6.97 -9.96 -5.86
CA THR A 61 6.85 -8.93 -6.90
C THR A 61 5.50 -8.22 -6.83
N ASP A 62 4.43 -8.98 -6.60
CA ASP A 62 3.07 -8.43 -6.47
C ASP A 62 2.95 -7.52 -5.24
N PHE A 63 3.53 -7.90 -4.09
CA PHE A 63 3.55 -7.04 -2.90
C PHE A 63 4.37 -5.77 -3.09
N GLU A 64 5.52 -5.85 -3.78
CA GLU A 64 6.31 -4.66 -4.13
C GLU A 64 5.49 -3.71 -5.02
N ALA A 65 4.74 -4.23 -6.00
CA ALA A 65 3.85 -3.44 -6.85
C ALA A 65 2.68 -2.81 -6.06
N MET A 66 2.07 -3.55 -5.13
CA MET A 66 1.03 -3.03 -4.24
C MET A 66 1.54 -1.87 -3.38
N ASN A 67 2.72 -2.00 -2.77
CA ASN A 67 3.33 -0.94 -1.98
C ASN A 67 3.59 0.33 -2.81
N GLN A 68 4.06 0.18 -4.05
CA GLN A 68 4.23 1.32 -4.96
C GLN A 68 2.90 1.98 -5.29
N MET A 69 1.85 1.20 -5.54
CA MET A 69 0.50 1.73 -5.80
C MET A 69 -0.04 2.52 -4.61
N LEU A 70 0.07 1.98 -3.39
CA LEU A 70 -0.38 2.65 -2.17
C LEU A 70 0.39 3.95 -1.91
N THR A 71 1.70 3.95 -2.17
CA THR A 71 2.52 5.17 -2.09
C THR A 71 2.02 6.25 -3.05
N ARG A 72 1.68 5.87 -4.30
CA ARG A 72 1.10 6.81 -5.29
C ARG A 72 -0.26 7.33 -4.85
N LEU A 73 -1.12 6.46 -4.32
CA LEU A 73 -2.43 6.83 -3.78
C LEU A 73 -2.31 7.84 -2.63
N ARG A 74 -1.33 7.63 -1.74
CA ARG A 74 -1.04 8.56 -0.64
C ARG A 74 -0.64 9.94 -1.15
N MET A 75 0.28 9.98 -2.11
CA MET A 75 0.72 11.25 -2.71
C MET A 75 -0.44 11.98 -3.40
N ALA A 76 -1.27 11.27 -4.16
CA ALA A 76 -2.43 11.85 -4.82
C ALA A 76 -3.46 12.40 -3.83
N THR A 77 -3.70 11.68 -2.72
CA THR A 77 -4.64 12.12 -1.67
C THR A 77 -4.14 13.37 -0.96
N ASN A 78 -2.85 13.42 -0.62
CA ASN A 78 -2.23 14.61 -0.02
C ASN A 78 -2.29 15.83 -0.95
N GLN A 79 -1.95 15.64 -2.24
CA GLN A 79 -2.02 16.72 -3.22
C GLN A 79 -3.44 17.28 -3.36
N ALA A 80 -4.44 16.41 -3.45
CA ALA A 80 -5.84 16.82 -3.55
C ALA A 80 -6.31 17.60 -2.31
N GLN A 81 -5.84 17.22 -1.11
CA GLN A 81 -6.13 17.96 0.12
C GLN A 81 -5.49 19.36 0.12
N GLU A 82 -4.24 19.48 -0.34
CA GLU A 82 -3.55 20.77 -0.45
C GLU A 82 -4.24 21.70 -1.47
N ASP A 83 -4.59 21.19 -2.65
CA ASP A 83 -5.26 21.94 -3.70
C ASP A 83 -6.61 22.48 -3.23
N MET A 84 -7.35 21.68 -2.45
CA MET A 84 -8.63 22.12 -1.87
C MET A 84 -8.44 23.16 -0.78
N SER A 85 -7.48 22.99 0.13
CA SER A 85 -7.14 24.00 1.14
C SER A 85 -6.75 25.35 0.51
N GLN A 86 -6.05 25.32 -0.63
CA GLN A 86 -5.72 26.54 -1.37
C GLN A 86 -6.95 27.17 -2.00
N THR A 87 -7.85 26.35 -2.56
CA THR A 87 -9.10 26.81 -3.16
C THR A 87 -10.00 27.46 -2.11
N ASP A 88 -10.18 26.84 -0.95
CA ASP A 88 -10.98 27.36 0.16
C ASP A 88 -10.40 28.68 0.68
N ARG A 89 -9.08 28.80 0.83
CA ARG A 89 -8.42 30.06 1.21
C ARG A 89 -8.65 31.18 0.20
N LYS A 90 -8.59 30.87 -1.10
CA LYS A 90 -8.88 31.85 -2.16
C LYS A 90 -10.34 32.30 -2.15
N LEU A 91 -11.27 31.37 -1.97
CA LEU A 91 -12.69 31.69 -1.86
C LEU A 91 -12.97 32.53 -0.61
N ALA A 92 -12.45 32.14 0.55
CA ALA A 92 -12.59 32.90 1.79
C ALA A 92 -12.01 34.32 1.67
N SER A 93 -10.88 34.50 0.97
CA SER A 93 -10.31 35.82 0.70
C SER A 93 -11.11 36.68 -0.29
N ASN A 94 -11.94 36.07 -1.14
CA ASN A 94 -12.77 36.78 -2.12
C ASN A 94 -14.16 37.15 -1.56
N PHE A 95 -14.62 36.46 -0.52
CA PHE A 95 -15.93 36.68 0.11
C PHE A 95 -15.84 37.28 1.53
N GLY A 96 -14.63 37.55 2.02
CA GLY A 96 -14.35 38.24 3.29
C GLY A 96 -14.13 39.73 3.14
#